data_AF-D4F6D8-F1
#
_entry.id   AF-D4F6D8-F1
#
_cell.length_a   1.000
_cell.length_b   1.000
_cell.length_c   1.000
_cell.angle_alpha   90.00
_cell.angle_beta   90.00
_cell.angle_gamma   90.00
#
_symmetry.space_group_name_H-M   'P 1'
#
loop_
_entity.id
_entity.type
_entity.pdbx_description
1 polymer ?
#
loop_
_entity_poly.entity_id
_entity_poly.type
_entity_poly.pdbx_seq_one_letter_code
_entity_poly.pdbx_strand_id
1 'polypeptide(L)'
;FASGLLAGADGGIGSTYNIMGWRYQAIAQALRAGDVQTARSLQSECNQVIDLLIKAGVFRGLKMVLHYMDVLSVPLCRKPFTPVEACYLPALKALAEQLMAERAR
;
A
#
# COMPACT_ATOMS: atom_id res chain seq x y z
N PHE A 1 -9.93 4.18 3.95
CA PHE A 1 -10.81 3.12 3.41
C PHE A 1 -11.84 2.69 4.45
N ALA A 2 -11.43 2.18 5.63
CA ALA A 2 -12.33 1.73 6.69
C ALA A 2 -13.44 2.76 7.05
N SER A 3 -13.07 4.02 7.33
CA SER A 3 -14.05 5.07 7.66
C SER A 3 -15.00 5.40 6.50
N GLY A 4 -14.54 5.24 5.25
CA GLY A 4 -15.39 5.43 4.07
C GLY A 4 -16.46 4.34 3.96
N LEU A 5 -16.09 3.08 4.23
CA LEU A 5 -17.05 1.99 4.31
C LEU A 5 -18.08 2.21 5.43
N LEU A 6 -17.63 2.65 6.61
CA LEU A 6 -18.54 2.99 7.72
C LEU A 6 -19.50 4.14 7.38
N ALA A 7 -19.07 5.08 6.54
CA ALA A 7 -19.90 6.19 6.08
C ALA A 7 -20.91 5.79 4.97
N GLY A 8 -20.85 4.56 4.46
CA GLY A 8 -21.78 4.04 3.47
C GLY A 8 -21.18 3.70 2.11
N ALA A 9 -19.85 3.80 1.93
CA ALA A 9 -19.23 3.25 0.73
C ALA A 9 -19.31 1.71 0.73
N ASP A 10 -19.43 1.10 -0.45
CA ASP A 10 -19.49 -0.35 -0.66
C ASP A 10 -18.18 -0.93 -1.24
N GLY A 11 -17.21 -0.07 -1.52
CA GLY A 11 -15.92 -0.44 -2.08
C GLY A 11 -14.94 0.73 -2.10
N GLY A 12 -13.89 0.59 -2.91
CA GLY A 12 -12.88 1.62 -3.09
C GLY A 12 -12.03 1.37 -4.34
N ILE A 13 -11.44 2.44 -4.84
CA ILE A 13 -10.40 2.41 -5.88
C ILE A 13 -9.20 3.17 -5.33
N GLY A 14 -8.02 2.56 -5.36
CA GLY A 14 -6.83 3.16 -4.75
C GLY A 14 -5.53 2.66 -5.36
N SER A 15 -4.55 3.56 -5.48
CA SER A 15 -3.24 3.26 -6.07
C SER A 15 -2.45 2.24 -5.26
N THR A 16 -2.55 2.27 -3.94
CA THR A 16 -1.84 1.36 -3.04
C THR A 16 -2.34 -0.07 -3.09
N TYR A 17 -3.47 -0.32 -3.76
CA TYR A 17 -4.03 -1.66 -3.87
C TYR A 17 -3.14 -2.56 -4.73
N ASN A 18 -2.31 -1.95 -5.59
CA ASN A 18 -1.30 -2.66 -6.39
C ASN A 18 -0.30 -3.46 -5.55
N ILE A 19 0.03 -2.98 -4.33
CA ILE A 19 1.05 -3.61 -3.48
C ILE A 19 0.48 -4.25 -2.22
N MET A 20 -0.75 -3.91 -1.81
CA MET A 20 -1.35 -4.42 -0.57
C MET A 20 -2.89 -4.49 -0.64
N GLY A 21 -3.44 -4.79 -1.83
CA GLY A 21 -4.89 -4.89 -2.05
C GLY A 21 -5.62 -5.82 -1.08
N TRP A 22 -4.98 -6.91 -0.67
CA TRP A 22 -5.54 -7.88 0.27
C TRP A 22 -5.83 -7.27 1.64
N ARG A 23 -5.04 -6.29 2.12
CA ARG A 23 -5.32 -5.60 3.39
C ARG A 23 -6.65 -4.85 3.32
N TYR A 24 -6.97 -4.22 2.19
CA TYR A 24 -8.25 -3.54 2.01
C TYR A 24 -9.42 -4.52 1.92
N GLN A 25 -9.22 -5.68 1.27
CA GLN A 25 -10.23 -6.75 1.30
C GLN A 25 -10.48 -7.26 2.72
N ALA A 26 -9.41 -7.46 3.51
CA ALA A 26 -9.49 -7.88 4.90
C ALA A 26 -10.19 -6.82 5.78
N ILE A 27 -9.94 -5.52 5.57
CA ILE A 27 -10.69 -4.44 6.25
C ILE A 27 -12.18 -4.56 5.95
N ALA A 28 -12.56 -4.75 4.68
CA ALA A 28 -13.98 -4.87 4.31
C ALA A 28 -14.63 -6.12 4.92
N GLN A 29 -13.90 -7.23 5.01
CA GLN A 29 -14.36 -8.46 5.68
C GLN A 29 -14.54 -8.25 7.19
N ALA A 30 -13.55 -7.66 7.85
CA ALA A 30 -13.60 -7.37 9.29
C ALA A 30 -14.79 -6.47 9.65
N LEU A 31 -15.03 -5.39 8.88
CA LEU A 31 -16.19 -4.53 9.10
C LEU A 31 -17.53 -5.25 8.88
N ARG A 32 -17.64 -6.12 7.86
CA ARG A 32 -18.84 -6.95 7.66
C ARG A 32 -19.09 -7.94 8.80
N ALA A 33 -18.02 -8.41 9.44
CA ALA A 33 -18.10 -9.29 10.61
C ALA A 33 -18.30 -8.52 11.94
N GLY A 34 -18.37 -7.19 11.91
CA GLY A 34 -18.44 -6.35 13.11
C GLY A 34 -17.12 -6.22 13.89
N ASP A 35 -16.00 -6.73 13.35
CA ASP A 35 -14.67 -6.65 13.95
C ASP A 35 -13.99 -5.31 13.61
N VAL A 36 -14.42 -4.27 14.34
CA VAL A 36 -13.90 -2.91 14.18
C VAL A 36 -12.42 -2.81 14.59
N GLN A 37 -11.97 -3.63 15.54
CA GLN A 37 -10.61 -3.58 16.05
C GLN A 37 -9.61 -4.06 14.99
N THR A 38 -9.89 -5.18 14.33
CA THR A 38 -9.07 -5.67 13.22
C THR A 38 -9.10 -4.70 12.05
N ALA A 39 -10.28 -4.17 11.69
CA ALA A 39 -10.39 -3.17 10.62
C ALA A 39 -9.53 -1.91 10.91
N ARG A 40 -9.51 -1.44 12.17
CA ARG A 40 -8.69 -0.30 12.60
C ARG A 40 -7.20 -0.62 12.56
N SER A 41 -6.78 -1.82 12.99
CA SER A 41 -5.37 -2.24 12.94
C SER A 41 -4.86 -2.25 11.50
N LEU A 42 -5.57 -2.96 10.61
CA LEU A 42 -5.22 -3.05 9.19
C LEU A 42 -5.19 -1.69 8.50
N GLN A 43 -6.15 -0.80 8.82
CA GLN A 43 -6.15 0.56 8.26
C GLN A 43 -4.95 1.37 8.76
N SER A 44 -4.53 1.19 10.02
CA SER A 44 -3.33 1.84 10.57
C SER A 44 -2.07 1.36 9.87
N GLU A 45 -1.94 0.06 9.63
CA GLU A 45 -0.83 -0.53 8.88
C GLU A 45 -0.80 -0.04 7.42
N CYS A 46 -1.96 0.07 6.76
CA CYS A 46 -2.05 0.68 5.44
C CYS A 46 -1.57 2.15 5.46
N ASN A 47 -1.91 2.90 6.51
CA ASN A 47 -1.53 4.30 6.65
C ASN A 47 -0.02 4.47 6.87
N GLN A 48 0.63 3.58 7.63
CA GLN A 48 2.10 3.59 7.77
C GLN A 48 2.80 3.43 6.42
N VAL A 49 2.28 2.56 5.54
CA VAL A 49 2.78 2.42 4.16
C VAL A 49 2.54 3.70 3.36
N ILE A 50 1.34 4.28 3.48
CA ILE A 50 0.99 5.55 2.79
C ILE A 50 1.90 6.69 3.25
N ASP A 51 2.26 6.79 4.54
CA ASP A 51 3.16 7.82 5.05
C ASP A 51 4.56 7.74 4.41
N LEU A 52 5.10 6.53 4.23
CA LEU A 52 6.35 6.33 3.50
C LEU A 52 6.20 6.72 2.02
N LEU A 53 5.10 6.32 1.39
CA LEU A 53 4.84 6.63 -0.02
C LEU A 53 4.62 8.12 -0.28
N ILE A 54 4.02 8.87 0.66
CA ILE A 54 3.90 10.33 0.58
C ILE A 54 5.29 10.96 0.56
N LYS A 55 6.20 10.52 1.43
CA LYS A 55 7.59 11.02 1.49
C LYS A 55 8.39 10.67 0.24
N ALA A 56 8.34 9.42 -0.21
CA ALA A 56 9.06 8.96 -1.39
C ALA A 56 8.44 9.44 -2.71
N GLY A 57 7.19 9.90 -2.70
CA GLY A 57 6.35 10.18 -3.86
C GLY A 57 5.55 8.96 -4.30
N VAL A 58 4.21 9.06 -4.23
CA VAL A 58 3.30 7.91 -4.24
C VAL A 58 3.50 6.98 -5.44
N PHE A 59 3.40 7.47 -6.68
CA PHE A 59 3.45 6.61 -7.87
C PHE A 59 4.82 5.98 -8.09
N ARG A 60 5.90 6.76 -7.95
CA ARG A 60 7.27 6.26 -8.12
C ARG A 60 7.69 5.33 -6.97
N GLY A 61 7.23 5.60 -5.75
CA GLY A 61 7.39 4.71 -4.60
C GLY A 61 6.68 3.38 -4.80
N LEU A 62 5.42 3.40 -5.26
CA LEU A 62 4.66 2.19 -5.61
C LEU A 62 5.37 1.37 -6.69
N LYS A 63 5.82 2.03 -7.77
CA LYS A 63 6.57 1.36 -8.83
C LYS A 63 7.88 0.78 -8.34
N MET A 64 8.57 1.46 -7.42
CA MET A 64 9.81 0.95 -6.82
C MET A 64 9.56 -0.29 -5.94
N VAL A 65 8.49 -0.28 -5.14
CA VAL A 65 8.08 -1.47 -4.38
C VAL A 65 7.77 -2.64 -5.33
N LEU A 66 6.98 -2.39 -6.39
CA LEU A 66 6.68 -3.40 -7.41
C LEU A 66 7.92 -3.89 -8.17
N HIS A 67 8.93 -3.04 -8.35
CA HIS A 67 10.21 -3.42 -8.93
C HIS A 67 10.98 -4.38 -8.02
N TYR A 68 11.04 -4.11 -6.72
CA TYR A 68 11.63 -5.03 -5.74
C TYR A 68 10.82 -6.31 -5.52
N MET A 69 9.55 -6.34 -5.93
CA MET A 69 8.73 -7.55 -6.01
C MET A 69 8.86 -8.28 -7.35
N ASP A 70 9.85 -7.92 -8.18
CA ASP A 70 10.09 -8.48 -9.50
C ASP A 70 8.92 -8.36 -10.51
N VAL A 71 7.99 -7.42 -10.28
CA VAL A 71 6.83 -7.17 -11.16
C VAL A 71 7.17 -6.17 -12.26
N LEU A 72 7.97 -5.14 -11.95
CA LEU A 72 8.35 -4.09 -12.90
C LEU A 72 9.85 -4.10 -13.16
N SER A 73 10.27 -4.07 -14.42
CA SER A 73 11.69 -3.98 -14.77
C SER A 73 12.27 -2.58 -14.53
N VAL A 74 11.49 -1.51 -14.73
CA VAL A 74 11.94 -0.12 -14.61
C VAL A 74 10.93 0.72 -13.79
N PRO A 75 11.28 1.16 -12.57
CA PRO A 75 10.35 1.84 -11.66
C PRO A 75 10.22 3.35 -11.90
N LEU A 76 10.22 3.80 -13.16
CA LEU A 76 10.17 5.23 -13.50
C LEU A 76 8.76 5.73 -13.82
N CYS A 77 8.50 6.99 -13.44
CA CYS A 77 7.35 7.77 -13.91
C CYS A 77 7.76 8.66 -15.08
N ARG A 78 6.80 9.02 -15.94
CA ARG A 78 7.05 9.97 -17.04
C ARG A 78 7.35 11.36 -16.48
N LYS A 79 8.19 12.14 -17.15
CA LYS A 79 8.45 13.54 -16.81
C LYS A 79 7.13 14.33 -16.71
N PRO A 80 7.00 15.32 -15.80
CA PRO A 80 8.08 15.94 -15.01
C PRO A 80 8.43 15.24 -13.68
N PHE A 81 7.92 14.04 -13.40
CA PHE A 81 8.29 13.31 -12.18
C PHE A 81 9.79 12.96 -12.16
N THR A 82 10.44 13.22 -11.03
CA THR A 82 11.80 12.76 -10.74
C THR A 82 11.79 11.31 -10.22
N PRO A 83 12.91 10.59 -10.34
CA PRO A 83 13.10 9.29 -9.68
C PRO A 83 12.93 9.38 -8.15
N VAL A 84 12.78 8.22 -7.50
CA VAL A 84 12.78 8.13 -6.04
C VAL A 84 14.17 8.54 -5.51
N GLU A 85 14.20 9.36 -4.46
CA GLU A 85 15.46 9.74 -3.80
C GLU A 85 16.12 8.53 -3.12
N ALA A 86 17.45 8.46 -3.20
CA ALA A 86 18.21 7.30 -2.75
C ALA A 86 18.00 6.94 -1.28
N CYS A 87 17.73 7.94 -0.42
CA CYS A 87 17.49 7.75 1.01
C CYS A 87 16.25 6.90 1.32
N TYR A 88 15.26 6.83 0.42
CA TYR A 88 14.05 6.02 0.61
C TYR A 88 14.18 4.59 0.08
N LEU A 89 15.21 4.27 -0.72
CA LEU A 89 15.36 2.96 -1.35
C LEU A 89 15.43 1.80 -0.34
N PRO A 90 16.17 1.89 0.79
CA PRO A 90 16.20 0.82 1.77
C PRO A 90 14.82 0.56 2.40
N ALA A 91 14.09 1.63 2.74
CA ALA A 91 12.76 1.51 3.34
C ALA A 91 11.73 0.91 2.37
N LEU A 92 11.78 1.29 1.08
CA LEU A 92 10.89 0.72 0.05
C LEU A 92 11.23 -0.74 -0.25
N LYS A 93 12.52 -1.13 -0.18
CA LYS A 93 12.93 -2.53 -0.32
C LYS A 93 12.43 -3.38 0.86
N ALA A 94 12.64 -2.92 2.09
CA ALA A 94 12.13 -3.59 3.29
C ALA A 94 10.61 -3.73 3.27
N LEU A 95 9.89 -2.70 2.79
CA LEU A 95 8.45 -2.76 2.59
C LEU A 95 8.06 -3.84 1.57
N ALA A 96 8.79 -3.96 0.46
CA ALA A 96 8.53 -4.99 -0.54
C ALA A 96 8.69 -6.40 0.05
N GLU A 97 9.79 -6.64 0.76
CA GLU A 97 10.07 -7.91 1.45
C GLU A 97 8.99 -8.25 2.49
N GLN A 98 8.57 -7.27 3.30
CA GLN A 98 7.49 -7.43 4.26
C GLN A 98 6.18 -7.84 3.59
N LEU A 99 5.76 -7.12 2.55
CA LEU A 99 4.49 -7.37 1.88
C LEU A 99 4.49 -8.71 1.11
N MET A 100 5.62 -9.13 0.55
CA MET A 100 5.77 -10.45 -0.05
C MET A 100 5.65 -11.57 0.99
N ALA A 101 6.32 -11.41 2.13
CA ALA A 101 6.25 -12.37 3.23
C ALA A 101 4.84 -12.47 3.85
N GLU A 102 4.12 -11.34 3.92
CA GLU A 102 2.72 -11.29 4.37
C GLU A 102 1.78 -12.02 3.39
N ARG A 103 1.93 -11.78 2.07
CA ARG A 103 1.06 -12.38 1.04
C ARG A 103 1.27 -13.89 0.86
N ALA A 104 2.46 -14.40 1.18
CA ALA A 104 2.78 -15.82 1.07
C ALA A 104 2.13 -16.69 2.15
N ARG A 105 1.51 -16.09 3.17
CA ARG A 105 0.77 -16.75 4.24
C ARG A 105 -0.70 -16.88 3.88
#